data_AF-A0A7C3SB77-F1
#
_entry.id   AF-A0A7C3SB77-F1
#
_cell.length_a   1.000
_cell.length_b   1.000
_cell.length_c   1.000
_cell.angle_alpha   90.00
_cell.angle_beta   90.00
_cell.angle_gamma   90.00
#
_symmetry.space_group_name_H-M   'P 1'
#
loop_
_entity.id
_entity.type
_entity.pdbx_description
1 polymer ?
#
loop_
_entity_poly.entity_id
_entity_poly.type
_entity_poly.pdbx_seq_one_letter_code
_entity_poly.pdbx_strand_id
1 'polypeptide(L)'
;MRVAVLGAGSDVGRVISHALMMSGLLSEGDELVLIGRKEGKSGFIVRGMAEDFSEAFADEGVNISASVDPDDAWGDFLIFIASVPDPAHFTRIFHRERLAEDNCRLVLGLLPHLVRNRNRIGWVIVVTNPNELLVKLLSDALEIDRIVATGAIVDSLRFRFELARDLKTQPQKVTAWAGGEHGPNMLFFWSSVRVDGKPLDSDTVRKLRCHSREVFERFKSEAFRVAESVLGSEGLDAAYKALQPFPTEVRAIVKSYLTHTSGAKTGGIAAQAVLRLMKAALSDQPTFLCTQTPSEFGTIGVPVELSRKGIAIRVDVLSEEERKALREVGELVKLKLERLIKSVAGQ
;
A
#
# COMPACT_ATOMS: atom_id res chain seq x y z
N MET A 1 14.18 5.49 -19.06
CA MET A 1 13.31 4.67 -18.21
C MET A 1 11.86 4.91 -18.61
N ARG A 2 11.04 3.88 -18.70
CA ARG A 2 9.60 3.98 -18.92
C ARG A 2 8.82 3.59 -17.67
N VAL A 3 7.92 4.46 -17.23
CA VAL A 3 7.00 4.22 -16.11
C VAL A 3 5.57 4.24 -16.62
N ALA A 4 4.87 3.11 -16.50
CA ALA A 4 3.44 3.01 -16.77
C ALA A 4 2.63 3.11 -15.48
N VAL A 5 1.66 4.01 -15.44
CA VAL A 5 0.73 4.16 -14.32
C VAL A 5 -0.66 3.66 -14.75
N LEU A 6 -0.95 2.39 -14.45
CA LEU A 6 -2.23 1.78 -14.77
C LEU A 6 -3.28 2.16 -13.74
N GLY A 7 -4.30 2.94 -14.15
CA GLY A 7 -5.28 3.55 -13.23
C GLY A 7 -4.96 4.99 -12.85
N ALA A 8 -4.17 5.71 -13.66
CA ALA A 8 -3.74 7.08 -13.41
C ALA A 8 -4.90 8.08 -13.22
N GLY A 9 -6.05 7.85 -13.85
CA GLY A 9 -7.22 8.73 -13.76
C GLY A 9 -7.98 8.70 -12.42
N SER A 10 -7.67 7.73 -11.54
CA SER A 10 -8.26 7.63 -10.19
C SER A 10 -7.75 8.72 -9.25
N ASP A 11 -8.47 9.03 -8.16
CA ASP A 11 -8.04 10.09 -7.22
C ASP A 11 -6.65 9.81 -6.63
N VAL A 12 -6.35 8.54 -6.32
CA VAL A 12 -5.02 8.12 -5.84
C VAL A 12 -3.99 8.12 -6.98
N GLY A 13 -4.39 7.68 -8.18
CA GLY A 13 -3.54 7.69 -9.37
C GLY A 13 -3.05 9.08 -9.76
N ARG A 14 -3.91 10.11 -9.64
CA ARG A 14 -3.54 11.50 -9.89
C ARG A 14 -2.47 12.00 -8.94
N VAL A 15 -2.66 11.76 -7.64
CA VAL A 15 -1.71 12.17 -6.61
C VAL A 15 -0.36 11.46 -6.80
N ILE A 16 -0.37 10.17 -7.11
CA ILE A 16 0.86 9.41 -7.39
C ILE A 16 1.56 9.93 -8.64
N SER A 17 0.83 10.15 -9.73
CA SER A 17 1.41 10.61 -11.00
C SER A 17 2.05 11.99 -10.86
N HIS A 18 1.37 12.92 -10.18
CA HIS A 18 1.94 14.24 -9.89
C HIS A 18 3.15 14.15 -8.95
N ALA A 19 3.10 13.29 -7.93
CA ALA A 19 4.22 13.10 -7.01
C ALA A 19 5.45 12.47 -7.70
N LEU A 20 5.26 11.61 -8.70
CA LEU A 20 6.35 11.05 -9.53
C LEU A 20 7.07 12.16 -10.29
N MET A 21 6.34 13.04 -10.98
CA MET A 21 6.93 14.17 -11.68
C MET A 21 7.71 15.09 -10.74
N MET A 22 7.14 15.41 -9.57
CA MET A 22 7.79 16.25 -8.56
C MET A 22 8.99 15.60 -7.85
N SER A 23 9.22 14.30 -8.04
CA SER A 23 10.21 13.56 -7.24
C SER A 23 11.64 13.63 -7.75
N GLY A 24 11.84 14.04 -9.01
CA GLY A 24 13.13 13.95 -9.71
C GLY A 24 13.58 12.51 -9.97
N LEU A 25 12.68 11.51 -9.91
CA LEU A 25 12.98 10.12 -10.28
C LEU A 25 12.92 9.88 -11.80
N LEU A 26 12.24 10.77 -12.53
CA LEU A 26 12.23 10.81 -13.99
C LEU A 26 13.10 11.99 -14.44
N SER A 27 13.74 11.82 -15.58
CA SER A 27 14.70 12.75 -16.16
C SER A 27 14.53 12.84 -17.67
N GLU A 28 15.30 13.72 -18.31
CA GLU A 28 15.25 13.94 -19.75
C GLU A 28 15.30 12.63 -20.55
N GLY A 29 14.31 12.44 -21.44
CA GLY A 29 14.19 11.24 -22.28
C GLY A 29 13.47 10.06 -21.62
N ASP A 30 13.16 10.11 -20.32
CA ASP A 30 12.29 9.12 -19.68
C ASP A 30 10.84 9.25 -20.19
N GLU A 31 10.06 8.18 -20.07
CA GLU A 31 8.66 8.13 -20.49
C GLU A 31 7.74 7.92 -19.28
N LEU A 32 6.69 8.76 -19.16
CA LEU A 32 5.58 8.55 -18.24
C LEU A 32 4.29 8.29 -19.03
N VAL A 33 3.74 7.09 -18.88
CA VAL A 33 2.50 6.70 -19.57
C VAL A 33 1.35 6.62 -18.58
N LEU A 34 0.40 7.54 -18.70
CA LEU A 34 -0.80 7.63 -17.86
C LEU A 34 -1.92 6.80 -18.48
N ILE A 35 -2.23 5.66 -17.87
CA ILE A 35 -3.17 4.70 -18.46
C ILE A 35 -4.50 4.77 -17.72
N GLY A 36 -5.53 5.16 -18.46
CA GLY A 36 -6.93 5.16 -18.05
C GLY A 36 -7.67 3.94 -18.56
N ARG A 37 -9.00 3.96 -18.46
CA ARG A 37 -9.88 3.01 -19.16
C ARG A 37 -10.70 3.75 -20.21
N LYS A 38 -11.05 3.04 -21.28
CA LYS A 38 -11.84 3.58 -22.39
C LYS A 38 -13.23 4.04 -21.94
N GLU A 39 -13.85 3.31 -21.01
CA GLU A 39 -15.20 3.58 -20.54
C GLU A 39 -15.25 4.61 -19.40
N GLY A 40 -16.19 5.55 -19.54
CA GLY A 40 -16.44 6.60 -18.56
C GLY A 40 -15.36 7.69 -18.58
N LYS A 41 -15.24 8.43 -17.47
CA LYS A 41 -14.39 9.64 -17.42
C LYS A 41 -12.88 9.39 -17.44
N SER A 42 -12.41 8.17 -17.20
CA SER A 42 -10.98 7.89 -16.95
C SER A 42 -10.08 8.27 -18.13
N GLY A 43 -10.47 7.91 -19.37
CA GLY A 43 -9.72 8.28 -20.58
C GLY A 43 -9.59 9.79 -20.78
N PHE A 44 -10.67 10.54 -20.57
CA PHE A 44 -10.66 12.00 -20.65
C PHE A 44 -9.72 12.62 -19.60
N ILE A 45 -9.75 12.09 -18.37
CA ILE A 45 -8.88 12.54 -17.28
C ILE A 45 -7.42 12.33 -17.65
N VAL A 46 -7.01 11.13 -18.07
CA VAL A 46 -5.59 10.86 -18.35
C VAL A 46 -5.09 11.65 -19.56
N ARG A 47 -5.93 11.89 -20.59
CA ARG A 47 -5.55 12.75 -21.71
C ARG A 47 -5.30 14.19 -21.28
N GLY A 48 -6.19 14.75 -20.45
CA GLY A 48 -6.03 16.09 -19.90
C GLY A 48 -4.83 16.20 -18.96
N MET A 49 -4.63 15.20 -18.10
CA MET A 49 -3.45 15.14 -17.22
C MET A 49 -2.14 15.07 -18.00
N ALA A 50 -2.08 14.33 -19.10
CA ALA A 50 -0.87 14.26 -19.91
C ALA A 50 -0.52 15.62 -20.54
N GLU A 51 -1.53 16.39 -20.96
CA GLU A 51 -1.32 17.76 -21.46
C GLU A 51 -0.84 18.68 -20.34
N ASP A 52 -1.57 18.71 -19.22
CA ASP A 52 -1.27 19.52 -18.03
C ASP A 52 0.16 19.23 -17.52
N PHE A 53 0.55 17.96 -17.42
CA PHE A 53 1.89 17.60 -16.97
C PHE A 53 2.96 17.94 -18.01
N SER A 54 2.68 17.81 -19.31
CA SER A 54 3.64 18.19 -20.35
C SER A 54 3.95 19.69 -20.30
N GLU A 55 2.94 20.52 -20.02
CA GLU A 55 3.11 21.97 -19.81
C GLU A 55 3.83 22.28 -18.49
N ALA A 56 3.36 21.68 -17.38
CA ALA A 56 3.86 21.97 -16.04
C ALA A 56 5.31 21.53 -15.80
N PHE A 57 5.77 20.48 -16.51
CA PHE A 57 7.08 19.87 -16.34
C PHE A 57 7.92 19.92 -17.63
N ALA A 58 7.66 20.89 -18.52
CA ALA A 58 8.36 21.00 -19.81
C ALA A 58 9.89 21.03 -19.68
N ASP A 59 10.40 21.70 -18.64
CA ASP A 59 11.85 21.84 -18.38
C ASP A 59 12.52 20.53 -17.91
N GLU A 60 11.74 19.52 -17.50
CA GLU A 60 12.28 18.22 -17.05
C GLU A 60 12.60 17.29 -18.23
N GLY A 61 12.11 17.58 -19.43
CA GLY A 61 12.38 16.80 -20.65
C GLY A 61 11.81 15.37 -20.64
N VAL A 62 10.82 15.09 -19.77
CA VAL A 62 10.14 13.78 -19.69
C VAL A 62 9.07 13.69 -20.78
N ASN A 63 9.03 12.56 -21.50
CA ASN A 63 8.01 12.27 -22.50
C ASN A 63 6.73 11.76 -21.83
N ILE A 64 5.69 12.60 -21.74
CA ILE A 64 4.43 12.27 -21.06
C ILE A 64 3.35 11.96 -22.08
N SER A 65 2.67 10.83 -21.91
CA SER A 65 1.60 10.40 -22.81
C SER A 65 0.43 9.79 -22.05
N ALA A 66 -0.75 9.81 -22.69
CA ALA A 66 -1.95 9.16 -22.18
C ALA A 66 -2.29 7.94 -23.04
N SER A 67 -2.77 6.88 -22.39
CA SER A 67 -3.34 5.72 -23.08
C SER A 67 -4.64 5.25 -22.42
N VAL A 68 -5.47 4.59 -23.22
CA VAL A 68 -6.64 3.84 -22.75
C VAL A 68 -6.54 2.36 -23.13
N ASP A 69 -5.42 1.95 -23.73
CA ASP A 69 -5.13 0.58 -24.10
C ASP A 69 -4.38 -0.12 -22.96
N PRO A 70 -4.96 -1.18 -22.34
CA PRO A 70 -4.26 -1.95 -21.32
C PRO A 70 -2.98 -2.65 -21.82
N ASP A 71 -2.77 -2.82 -23.13
CA ASP A 71 -1.50 -3.33 -23.67
C ASP A 71 -0.32 -2.35 -23.51
N ASP A 72 -0.57 -1.10 -23.13
CA ASP A 72 0.50 -0.14 -22.81
C ASP A 72 1.04 -0.25 -21.37
N ALA A 73 0.47 -1.14 -20.55
CA ALA A 73 0.81 -1.33 -19.14
C ALA A 73 2.09 -2.16 -18.92
N TRP A 74 3.22 -1.63 -19.35
CA TRP A 74 4.56 -2.23 -19.20
C TRP A 74 5.64 -1.16 -18.94
N GLY A 75 6.91 -1.52 -18.79
CA GLY A 75 8.00 -0.58 -18.59
C GLY A 75 8.95 -1.04 -17.50
N ASP A 76 9.99 -0.23 -17.24
CA ASP A 76 10.91 -0.46 -16.13
C ASP A 76 10.15 -0.49 -14.80
N PHE A 77 9.10 0.35 -14.67
CA PHE A 77 8.12 0.27 -13.59
C PHE A 77 6.70 0.27 -14.12
N LEU A 78 5.91 -0.73 -13.69
CA LEU A 78 4.45 -0.74 -13.78
C LEU A 78 3.88 -0.42 -12.39
N ILE A 79 3.22 0.73 -12.26
CA ILE A 79 2.52 1.14 -11.04
C ILE A 79 1.04 0.78 -11.21
N PHE A 80 0.60 -0.25 -10.48
CA PHE A 80 -0.74 -0.83 -10.61
C PHE A 80 -1.72 -0.21 -9.61
N ILE A 81 -2.59 0.66 -10.11
CA ILE A 81 -3.60 1.43 -9.34
C ILE A 81 -5.02 1.17 -9.89
N ALA A 82 -5.15 0.43 -10.99
CA ALA A 82 -6.45 0.08 -11.54
C ALA A 82 -7.28 -0.64 -10.48
N SER A 83 -8.46 -0.12 -10.22
CA SER A 83 -9.41 -0.61 -9.23
C SER A 83 -10.81 -0.30 -9.73
N VAL A 84 -11.77 -1.15 -9.37
CA VAL A 84 -13.17 -0.77 -9.49
C VAL A 84 -13.45 0.42 -8.55
N PRO A 85 -14.35 1.35 -8.94
CA PRO A 85 -14.70 2.49 -8.09
C PRO A 85 -15.25 2.00 -6.75
N ASP A 86 -14.64 2.45 -5.67
CA ASP A 86 -15.23 2.32 -4.33
C ASP A 86 -16.34 3.38 -4.18
N PRO A 87 -17.62 2.98 -4.04
CA PRO A 87 -18.72 3.91 -3.84
C PRO A 87 -18.75 4.47 -2.41
N ALA A 88 -17.69 4.31 -1.60
CA ALA A 88 -17.52 4.84 -0.24
C ALA A 88 -18.45 6.02 0.05
N HIS A 89 -19.54 5.72 0.75
CA HIS A 89 -20.52 6.72 1.17
C HIS A 89 -20.14 7.23 2.55
N PHE A 90 -20.29 8.54 2.75
CA PHE A 90 -19.99 9.29 3.99
C PHE A 90 -20.62 8.71 5.28
N THR A 91 -21.53 7.74 5.19
CA THR A 91 -22.36 7.25 6.30
C THR A 91 -22.48 5.72 6.39
N ARG A 92 -21.79 4.92 5.56
CA ARG A 92 -21.93 3.45 5.60
C ARG A 92 -20.61 2.70 5.62
N ILE A 93 -20.57 1.70 6.50
CA ILE A 93 -19.54 0.65 6.53
C ILE A 93 -19.62 -0.09 5.21
N PHE A 94 -18.58 0.05 4.41
CA PHE A 94 -18.47 -0.59 3.12
C PHE A 94 -18.04 -2.06 3.28
N HIS A 95 -18.70 -2.98 2.58
CA HIS A 95 -18.32 -4.40 2.56
C HIS A 95 -17.02 -4.58 1.76
N ARG A 96 -15.87 -4.50 2.44
CA ARG A 96 -14.53 -4.69 1.85
C ARG A 96 -14.40 -5.97 1.02
N GLU A 97 -15.18 -7.00 1.33
CA GLU A 97 -15.21 -8.28 0.61
C GLU A 97 -15.73 -8.14 -0.82
N ARG A 98 -16.77 -7.34 -1.05
CA ARG A 98 -17.33 -7.13 -2.39
C ARG A 98 -16.32 -6.43 -3.31
N LEU A 99 -15.64 -5.40 -2.79
CA LEU A 99 -14.58 -4.71 -3.54
C LEU A 99 -13.40 -5.65 -3.84
N ALA A 100 -13.11 -6.60 -2.95
CA ALA A 100 -12.09 -7.60 -3.21
C ALA A 100 -12.46 -8.54 -4.37
N GLU A 101 -13.71 -9.01 -4.45
CA GLU A 101 -14.21 -9.80 -5.59
C GLU A 101 -14.20 -9.00 -6.90
N ASP A 102 -14.67 -7.76 -6.87
CA ASP A 102 -14.74 -6.90 -8.04
C ASP A 102 -13.33 -6.57 -8.57
N ASN A 103 -12.38 -6.30 -7.67
CA ASN A 103 -10.98 -6.11 -8.06
C ASN A 103 -10.32 -7.42 -8.53
N CYS A 104 -10.71 -8.57 -7.99
CA CYS A 104 -10.27 -9.87 -8.51
C CYS A 104 -10.68 -10.05 -9.97
N ARG A 105 -11.97 -9.84 -10.29
CA ARG A 105 -12.48 -9.90 -11.68
C ARG A 105 -11.76 -8.92 -12.60
N LEU A 106 -11.57 -7.69 -12.15
CA LEU A 106 -10.84 -6.66 -12.91
C LEU A 106 -9.42 -7.11 -13.26
N VAL A 107 -8.66 -7.59 -12.28
CA VAL A 107 -7.27 -8.01 -12.47
C VAL A 107 -7.20 -9.21 -13.41
N LEU A 108 -8.06 -10.22 -13.21
CA LEU A 108 -8.15 -11.39 -14.08
C LEU A 108 -8.40 -11.00 -15.55
N GLY A 109 -9.26 -9.99 -15.80
CA GLY A 109 -9.49 -9.44 -17.13
C GLY A 109 -8.31 -8.68 -17.73
N LEU A 110 -7.43 -8.11 -16.90
CA LEU A 110 -6.22 -7.40 -17.35
C LEU A 110 -5.04 -8.34 -17.60
N LEU A 111 -4.99 -9.51 -16.95
CA LEU A 111 -3.87 -10.46 -17.06
C LEU A 111 -3.45 -10.78 -18.50
N PRO A 112 -4.35 -11.04 -19.47
CA PRO A 112 -3.93 -11.33 -20.85
C PRO A 112 -3.08 -10.22 -21.49
N HIS A 113 -3.38 -8.96 -21.22
CA HIS A 113 -2.62 -7.80 -21.74
C HIS A 113 -1.24 -7.71 -21.08
N LEU A 114 -1.19 -7.92 -19.76
CA LEU A 114 0.05 -7.88 -19.00
C LEU A 114 0.99 -9.05 -19.36
N VAL A 115 0.43 -10.26 -19.52
CA VAL A 115 1.18 -11.46 -19.91
C VAL A 115 1.80 -11.31 -21.30
N ARG A 116 1.08 -10.71 -22.27
CA ARG A 116 1.64 -10.41 -23.60
C ARG A 116 2.87 -9.50 -23.55
N ASN A 117 2.92 -8.60 -22.57
CA ASN A 117 4.01 -7.64 -22.40
C ASN A 117 4.97 -8.01 -21.26
N ARG A 118 4.90 -9.23 -20.68
CA ARG A 118 5.64 -9.61 -19.47
C ARG A 118 7.15 -9.41 -19.57
N ASN A 119 7.72 -9.64 -20.76
CA ASN A 119 9.15 -9.46 -21.03
C ASN A 119 9.61 -7.99 -21.04
N ARG A 120 8.66 -7.05 -20.99
CA ARG A 120 8.88 -5.60 -20.94
C ARG A 120 8.55 -5.00 -19.58
N ILE A 121 8.19 -5.82 -18.59
CA ILE A 121 7.87 -5.40 -17.22
C ILE A 121 9.09 -5.65 -16.33
N GLY A 122 9.71 -4.57 -15.86
CA GLY A 122 10.88 -4.63 -14.97
C GLY A 122 10.50 -4.83 -13.50
N TRP A 123 9.75 -3.88 -12.96
CA TRP A 123 9.22 -3.88 -11.59
C TRP A 123 7.71 -3.64 -11.59
N VAL A 124 7.00 -4.26 -10.66
CA VAL A 124 5.58 -3.99 -10.42
C VAL A 124 5.40 -3.43 -9.00
N ILE A 125 4.80 -2.25 -8.89
CA ILE A 125 4.41 -1.64 -7.61
C ILE A 125 2.88 -1.62 -7.53
N VAL A 126 2.32 -2.46 -6.66
CA VAL A 126 0.89 -2.60 -6.46
C VAL A 126 0.40 -1.61 -5.42
N VAL A 127 -0.62 -0.82 -5.79
CA VAL A 127 -1.32 0.11 -4.89
C VAL A 127 -2.72 -0.39 -4.58
N THR A 128 -3.40 -0.97 -5.57
CA THR A 128 -4.79 -1.44 -5.44
C THR A 128 -4.94 -2.52 -4.36
N ASN A 129 -6.05 -2.43 -3.63
CA ASN A 129 -6.42 -3.37 -2.57
C ASN A 129 -7.35 -4.49 -3.10
N PRO A 130 -7.32 -5.69 -2.50
CA PRO A 130 -6.38 -6.12 -1.47
C PRO A 130 -4.97 -6.31 -2.05
N ASN A 131 -3.94 -5.74 -1.41
CA ASN A 131 -2.58 -5.79 -1.94
C ASN A 131 -2.08 -7.23 -2.12
N GLU A 132 -2.37 -8.09 -1.14
CA GLU A 132 -1.94 -9.49 -1.12
C GLU A 132 -2.53 -10.28 -2.30
N LEU A 133 -3.81 -10.02 -2.64
CA LEU A 133 -4.47 -10.64 -3.80
C LEU A 133 -3.79 -10.26 -5.10
N LEU A 134 -3.55 -8.96 -5.29
CA LEU A 134 -2.98 -8.45 -6.54
C LEU A 134 -1.55 -8.90 -6.74
N VAL A 135 -0.72 -8.84 -5.68
CA VAL A 135 0.64 -9.37 -5.75
C VAL A 135 0.60 -10.86 -6.08
N LYS A 136 -0.31 -11.65 -5.49
CA LYS A 136 -0.43 -13.08 -5.79
C LYS A 136 -0.79 -13.33 -7.26
N LEU A 137 -1.86 -12.71 -7.76
CA LEU A 137 -2.31 -12.91 -9.15
C LEU A 137 -1.27 -12.43 -10.18
N LEU A 138 -0.65 -11.28 -9.94
CA LEU A 138 0.33 -10.70 -10.87
C LEU A 138 1.66 -11.45 -10.85
N SER A 139 2.18 -11.83 -9.67
CA SER A 139 3.42 -12.63 -9.58
C SER A 139 3.27 -13.98 -10.27
N ASP A 140 2.17 -14.69 -10.03
CA ASP A 140 1.89 -15.98 -10.66
C ASP A 140 1.75 -15.87 -12.18
N ALA A 141 1.02 -14.87 -12.67
CA ALA A 141 0.74 -14.74 -14.10
C ALA A 141 1.94 -14.21 -14.91
N LEU A 142 2.72 -13.30 -14.33
CA LEU A 142 3.87 -12.69 -15.00
C LEU A 142 5.15 -13.49 -14.82
N GLU A 143 5.18 -14.43 -13.87
CA GLU A 143 6.37 -15.22 -13.49
C GLU A 143 7.54 -14.31 -13.06
N ILE A 144 7.23 -13.26 -12.28
CA ILE A 144 8.20 -12.26 -11.81
C ILE A 144 8.36 -12.29 -10.29
N ASP A 145 9.58 -11.97 -9.83
CA ASP A 145 9.94 -11.82 -8.42
C ASP A 145 10.12 -10.35 -8.00
N ARG A 146 10.20 -9.42 -8.96
CA ARG A 146 10.32 -7.96 -8.76
C ARG A 146 8.97 -7.28 -8.62
N ILE A 147 8.19 -7.73 -7.63
CA ILE A 147 6.86 -7.22 -7.36
C ILE A 147 6.66 -6.92 -5.88
N VAL A 148 6.20 -5.70 -5.61
CA VAL A 148 6.00 -5.16 -4.26
C VAL A 148 4.66 -4.45 -4.15
N ALA A 149 4.11 -4.29 -2.95
CA ALA A 149 2.93 -3.45 -2.73
C ALA A 149 3.09 -2.41 -1.61
N THR A 150 2.22 -1.41 -1.64
CA THR A 150 2.31 -0.25 -0.73
C THR A 150 1.82 -0.53 0.70
N GLY A 151 1.03 -1.58 0.95
CA GLY A 151 0.32 -1.77 2.22
C GLY A 151 1.22 -1.72 3.45
N ALA A 152 2.22 -2.59 3.53
CA ALA A 152 3.07 -2.71 4.73
C ALA A 152 3.93 -1.46 4.98
N ILE A 153 4.40 -0.77 3.92
CA ILE A 153 5.13 0.49 4.08
C ILE A 153 4.19 1.61 4.54
N VAL A 154 2.95 1.67 4.02
CA VAL A 154 1.92 2.62 4.49
C VAL A 154 1.61 2.39 5.98
N ASP A 155 1.45 1.13 6.38
CA ASP A 155 1.17 0.77 7.77
C ASP A 155 2.35 1.09 8.69
N SER A 156 3.57 0.85 8.23
CA SER A 156 4.80 1.23 8.93
C SER A 156 4.89 2.74 9.13
N LEU A 157 4.55 3.54 8.11
CA LEU A 157 4.54 5.00 8.21
C LEU A 157 3.51 5.49 9.24
N ARG A 158 2.33 4.86 9.31
CA ARG A 158 1.29 5.17 10.30
C ARG A 158 1.72 4.78 11.71
N PHE A 159 2.26 3.58 11.87
CA PHE A 159 2.76 3.10 13.16
C PHE A 159 3.85 4.01 13.70
N ARG A 160 4.84 4.34 12.87
CA ARG A 160 5.92 5.29 13.20
C ARG A 160 5.37 6.65 13.64
N PHE A 161 4.36 7.17 12.96
CA PHE A 161 3.77 8.46 13.29
C PHE A 161 3.06 8.44 14.65
N GLU A 162 2.21 7.44 14.90
CA GLU A 162 1.51 7.31 16.18
C GLU A 162 2.48 7.04 17.34
N LEU A 163 3.49 6.21 17.12
CA LEU A 163 4.49 5.90 18.13
C LEU A 163 5.32 7.14 18.51
N ALA A 164 5.71 7.95 17.53
CA ALA A 164 6.41 9.20 17.79
C ALA A 164 5.60 10.16 18.66
N ARG A 165 4.27 10.19 18.50
CA ARG A 165 3.38 10.99 19.36
C ARG A 165 3.38 10.50 20.81
N ASP A 166 3.26 9.20 21.03
CA ASP A 166 3.26 8.63 22.38
C ASP A 166 4.61 8.85 23.08
N LEU A 167 5.70 8.73 22.32
CA LEU A 167 7.06 8.97 22.80
C LEU A 167 7.43 10.46 22.89
N LYS A 168 6.54 11.38 22.47
CA LYS A 168 6.77 12.83 22.43
C LYS A 168 8.07 13.21 21.71
N THR A 169 8.33 12.55 20.58
CA THR A 169 9.51 12.77 19.74
C THR A 169 9.11 13.03 18.28
N GLN A 170 10.10 13.32 17.44
CA GLN A 170 9.88 13.56 16.02
C GLN A 170 9.80 12.24 15.24
N PRO A 171 8.85 12.04 14.29
CA PRO A 171 8.74 10.80 13.52
C PRO A 171 10.02 10.39 12.76
N GLN A 172 10.87 11.34 12.39
CA GLN A 172 12.14 11.10 11.71
C GLN A 172 13.16 10.36 12.59
N LYS A 173 13.03 10.48 13.91
CA LYS A 173 13.89 9.81 14.90
C LYS A 173 13.44 8.38 15.20
N VAL A 174 12.23 8.01 14.78
CA VAL A 174 11.62 6.71 15.07
C VAL A 174 11.76 5.80 13.86
N THR A 175 12.33 4.62 14.07
CA THR A 175 12.25 3.50 13.13
C THR A 175 11.22 2.52 13.70
N ALA A 176 10.18 2.20 12.94
CA ALA A 176 9.14 1.28 13.33
C ALA A 176 8.51 0.66 12.09
N TRP A 177 8.25 -0.64 12.14
CA TRP A 177 7.82 -1.42 10.99
C TRP A 177 6.56 -2.23 11.30
N ALA A 178 5.71 -2.35 10.30
CA ALA A 178 4.50 -3.15 10.31
C ALA A 178 4.46 -4.06 9.07
N GLY A 179 3.81 -5.20 9.19
CA GLY A 179 3.69 -6.21 8.14
C GLY A 179 2.45 -7.07 8.33
N GLY A 180 2.48 -8.31 7.84
CA GLY A 180 1.31 -9.18 7.79
C GLY A 180 0.32 -8.76 6.70
N GLU A 181 -0.97 -8.95 6.94
CA GLU A 181 -2.02 -8.54 6.00
C GLU A 181 -2.29 -7.04 6.13
N HIS A 182 -2.37 -6.32 5.01
CA HIS A 182 -2.87 -4.95 5.01
C HIS A 182 -4.35 -4.91 5.40
N GLY A 183 -4.63 -4.63 6.67
CA GLY A 183 -5.98 -4.51 7.22
C GLY A 183 -6.23 -5.42 8.43
N PRO A 184 -7.07 -6.47 8.32
CA PRO A 184 -7.53 -7.23 9.50
C PRO A 184 -6.41 -7.88 10.30
N ASN A 185 -5.44 -8.51 9.62
CA ASN A 185 -4.34 -9.26 10.22
C ASN A 185 -2.99 -8.53 10.14
N MET A 186 -2.99 -7.21 10.33
CA MET A 186 -1.78 -6.40 10.43
C MET A 186 -0.96 -6.77 11.67
N LEU A 187 0.36 -6.75 11.54
CA LEU A 187 1.33 -7.02 12.61
C LEU A 187 2.24 -5.81 12.81
N PHE A 188 2.58 -5.51 14.07
CA PHE A 188 3.52 -4.46 14.44
C PHE A 188 4.78 -5.07 15.03
N PHE A 189 5.94 -4.78 14.43
CA PHE A 189 7.20 -5.40 14.78
C PHE A 189 7.94 -4.59 15.85
N TRP A 190 7.49 -4.70 17.10
CA TRP A 190 8.05 -4.01 18.25
C TRP A 190 9.53 -4.30 18.51
N SER A 191 10.01 -5.51 18.18
CA SER A 191 11.44 -5.85 18.33
C SER A 191 12.35 -5.02 17.42
N SER A 192 11.80 -4.49 16.33
CA SER A 192 12.52 -3.66 15.34
C SER A 192 12.52 -2.17 15.68
N VAL A 193 11.77 -1.75 16.72
CA VAL A 193 11.57 -0.35 17.05
C VAL A 193 12.85 0.29 17.58
N ARG A 194 13.22 1.42 16.98
CA ARG A 194 14.36 2.23 17.41
C ARG A 194 14.00 3.70 17.52
N VAL A 195 14.58 4.39 18.51
CA VAL A 195 14.52 5.85 18.67
C VAL A 195 15.94 6.39 18.71
N ASP A 196 16.24 7.35 17.83
CA ASP A 196 17.60 7.88 17.65
C ASP A 196 18.63 6.74 17.43
N GLY A 197 18.24 5.72 16.67
CA GLY A 197 19.05 4.54 16.34
C GLY A 197 19.15 3.47 17.43
N LYS A 198 18.64 3.72 18.64
CA LYS A 198 18.74 2.80 19.78
C LYS A 198 17.43 1.99 19.95
N PRO A 199 17.50 0.70 20.30
CA PRO A 199 16.31 -0.07 20.65
C PRO A 199 15.50 0.60 21.76
N LEU A 200 14.17 0.52 21.67
CA LEU A 200 13.30 0.98 22.74
C LEU A 200 13.42 0.07 23.96
N ASP A 201 13.43 0.62 25.17
CA ASP A 201 13.55 -0.19 26.39
C ASP A 201 12.30 -1.05 26.62
N SER A 202 12.48 -2.20 27.30
CA SER A 202 11.41 -3.18 27.48
C SER A 202 10.22 -2.66 28.27
N ASP A 203 10.43 -1.72 29.20
CA ASP A 203 9.34 -1.19 30.03
C ASP A 203 8.48 -0.21 29.24
N THR A 204 9.09 0.60 28.38
CA THR A 204 8.36 1.47 27.45
C THR A 204 7.58 0.63 26.42
N VAL A 205 8.19 -0.42 25.86
CA VAL A 205 7.49 -1.35 24.95
C VAL A 205 6.29 -1.97 25.65
N ARG A 206 6.46 -2.49 26.88
CA ARG A 206 5.35 -3.08 27.66
C ARG A 206 4.21 -2.09 27.90
N LYS A 207 4.50 -0.80 28.13
CA LYS A 207 3.47 0.21 28.38
C LYS A 207 2.67 0.59 27.14
N LEU A 208 3.28 0.56 25.95
CA LEU A 208 2.68 1.03 24.71
C LEU A 208 2.07 -0.08 23.84
N ARG A 209 2.67 -1.27 23.86
CA ARG A 209 2.23 -2.45 23.11
C ARG A 209 1.02 -3.09 23.77
N CYS A 210 0.07 -3.57 22.98
CA CYS A 210 -0.97 -4.47 23.45
C CYS A 210 -0.35 -5.79 23.91
N HIS A 211 -0.59 -6.19 25.17
CA HIS A 211 0.07 -7.36 25.77
C HIS A 211 -0.25 -8.70 25.11
N SER A 212 -1.35 -8.78 24.35
CA SER A 212 -1.69 -9.98 23.57
C SER A 212 -2.50 -9.61 22.34
N ARG A 213 -2.61 -10.55 21.39
CA ARG A 213 -3.41 -10.38 20.19
C ARG A 213 -4.90 -10.22 20.53
N GLU A 214 -5.41 -10.96 21.52
CA GLU A 214 -6.80 -10.87 21.97
C GLU A 214 -7.12 -9.47 22.52
N VAL A 215 -6.21 -8.89 23.31
CA VAL A 215 -6.37 -7.53 23.85
C VAL A 215 -6.37 -6.51 22.71
N PHE A 216 -5.45 -6.66 21.76
CA PHE A 216 -5.40 -5.81 20.57
C PHE A 216 -6.69 -5.87 19.75
N GLU A 217 -7.22 -7.06 19.46
CA GLU A 217 -8.47 -7.24 18.70
C GLU A 217 -9.68 -6.64 19.43
N ARG A 218 -9.73 -6.77 20.77
CA ARG A 218 -10.76 -6.14 21.60
C ARG A 218 -10.72 -4.62 21.49
N PHE A 219 -9.54 -4.01 21.70
CA PHE A 219 -9.39 -2.56 21.59
C PHE A 219 -9.63 -2.04 20.17
N LYS A 220 -9.20 -2.79 19.14
CA LYS A 220 -9.49 -2.47 17.75
C LYS A 220 -11.00 -2.42 17.49
N SER A 221 -11.73 -3.43 17.96
CA SER A 221 -13.19 -3.50 17.83
C SER A 221 -13.90 -2.37 18.56
N GLU A 222 -13.44 -2.05 19.78
CA GLU A 222 -13.97 -0.95 20.58
C GLU A 222 -13.71 0.42 19.91
N ALA A 223 -12.48 0.64 19.43
CA ALA A 223 -12.10 1.85 18.73
C ALA A 223 -12.91 2.08 17.46
N PHE A 224 -13.20 1.04 16.67
CA PHE A 224 -14.09 1.17 15.51
C PHE A 224 -15.51 1.62 15.94
N ARG A 225 -16.10 0.99 16.96
CA ARG A 225 -17.44 1.38 17.45
C ARG A 225 -17.46 2.82 17.96
N VAL A 226 -16.45 3.22 18.73
CA VAL A 226 -16.32 4.60 19.23
C VAL A 226 -16.17 5.57 18.07
N ALA A 227 -15.27 5.29 17.12
CA ALA A 227 -15.04 6.15 15.97
C ALA A 227 -16.31 6.30 15.11
N GLU A 228 -17.05 5.22 14.87
CA GLU A 228 -18.30 5.25 14.10
C GLU A 228 -19.40 6.02 14.82
N SER A 229 -19.59 5.78 16.13
CA SER A 229 -20.58 6.49 16.93
C SER A 229 -20.30 7.99 16.93
N VAL A 230 -19.06 8.39 17.26
CA VAL A 230 -18.65 9.80 17.34
C VAL A 230 -18.67 10.46 15.97
N LEU A 231 -18.28 9.75 14.89
CA LEU A 231 -18.38 10.27 13.53
C LEU A 231 -19.84 10.61 13.17
N GLY A 232 -20.79 9.76 13.56
CA GLY A 232 -22.21 9.96 13.30
C GLY A 232 -22.87 11.05 14.15
N SER A 233 -22.40 11.27 15.38
CA SER A 233 -23.01 12.23 16.32
C SER A 233 -22.31 13.59 16.38
N GLU A 234 -20.98 13.62 16.36
CA GLU A 234 -20.15 14.81 16.63
C GLU A 234 -19.22 15.18 15.46
N GLY A 235 -19.11 14.30 14.45
CA GLY A 235 -18.37 14.55 13.23
C GLY A 235 -16.90 14.09 13.26
N LEU A 236 -16.21 14.35 12.15
CA LEU A 236 -14.91 13.72 11.85
C LEU A 236 -13.78 14.12 12.80
N ASP A 237 -13.69 15.41 13.17
CA ASP A 237 -12.63 15.89 14.08
C ASP A 237 -12.77 15.28 15.48
N ALA A 238 -14.01 15.22 16.00
CA ALA A 238 -14.33 14.55 17.25
C ALA A 238 -13.97 13.06 17.18
N ALA A 239 -14.26 12.37 16.07
CA ALA A 239 -13.92 10.96 15.90
C ALA A 239 -12.40 10.73 15.95
N TYR A 240 -11.58 11.61 15.36
CA TYR A 240 -10.12 11.52 15.48
C TYR A 240 -9.62 11.74 16.92
N LYS A 241 -10.24 12.67 17.66
CA LYS A 241 -9.90 12.95 19.07
C LYS A 241 -10.31 11.79 19.98
N ALA A 242 -11.45 11.17 19.73
CA ALA A 242 -11.95 10.02 20.49
C ALA A 242 -11.02 8.80 20.41
N LEU A 243 -10.15 8.72 19.40
CA LEU A 243 -9.16 7.66 19.28
C LEU A 243 -7.91 7.85 20.15
N GLN A 244 -7.67 9.03 20.70
CA GLN A 244 -6.44 9.32 21.49
C GLN A 244 -6.18 8.34 22.66
N PRO A 245 -7.20 7.89 23.42
CA PRO A 245 -6.97 6.97 24.54
C PRO A 245 -6.58 5.54 24.13
N PHE A 246 -6.77 5.16 22.87
CA PHE A 246 -6.49 3.79 22.42
C PHE A 246 -5.00 3.56 22.19
N PRO A 247 -4.50 2.31 22.28
CA PRO A 247 -3.10 1.97 22.04
C PRO A 247 -2.59 2.40 20.66
N THR A 248 -1.27 2.62 20.54
CA THR A 248 -0.59 3.07 19.31
C THR A 248 -0.98 2.24 18.08
N GLU A 249 -0.95 0.92 18.24
CA GLU A 249 -1.26 -0.08 17.20
C GLU A 249 -2.70 0.07 16.69
N VAL A 250 -3.63 0.30 17.61
CA VAL A 250 -5.05 0.46 17.30
C VAL A 250 -5.29 1.78 16.56
N ARG A 251 -4.68 2.88 17.03
CA ARG A 251 -4.81 4.18 16.36
C ARG A 251 -4.24 4.17 14.95
N ALA A 252 -3.11 3.49 14.74
CA ALA A 252 -2.49 3.37 13.42
C ALA A 252 -3.44 2.73 12.38
N ILE A 253 -4.32 1.83 12.81
CA ILE A 253 -5.32 1.18 11.95
C ILE A 253 -6.58 2.05 11.84
N VAL A 254 -7.22 2.38 12.96
CA VAL A 254 -8.58 2.94 12.93
C VAL A 254 -8.60 4.37 12.38
N LYS A 255 -7.55 5.18 12.61
CA LYS A 255 -7.45 6.51 12.00
C LYS A 255 -7.42 6.45 10.47
N SER A 256 -6.79 5.41 9.90
CA SER A 256 -6.76 5.24 8.45
C SER A 256 -8.14 5.03 7.84
N TYR A 257 -9.03 4.35 8.57
CA TYR A 257 -10.40 4.14 8.17
C TYR A 257 -11.16 5.46 8.13
N LEU A 258 -11.02 6.30 9.17
CA LEU A 258 -11.60 7.65 9.19
C LEU A 258 -11.10 8.54 8.05
N THR A 259 -9.82 8.42 7.67
CA THR A 259 -9.27 9.16 6.51
C THR A 259 -9.86 8.67 5.19
N HIS A 260 -10.09 7.36 5.06
CA HIS A 260 -10.71 6.80 3.86
C HIS A 260 -12.17 7.24 3.73
N THR A 261 -12.94 7.18 4.82
CA THR A 261 -14.38 7.50 4.82
C THR A 261 -14.68 9.00 4.70
N SER A 262 -13.69 9.88 4.91
CA SER A 262 -13.87 11.33 4.75
C SER A 262 -13.95 11.80 3.29
N GLY A 263 -13.68 10.91 2.32
CA GLY A 263 -13.60 11.26 0.89
C GLY A 263 -12.24 11.82 0.47
N ALA A 264 -11.37 12.21 1.41
CA ALA A 264 -9.99 12.58 1.11
C ALA A 264 -9.17 11.41 0.54
N LYS A 265 -9.60 10.18 0.85
CA LYS A 265 -8.85 8.94 0.56
C LYS A 265 -7.43 9.04 1.13
N THR A 266 -6.57 8.08 0.78
CA THR A 266 -5.20 7.99 1.31
C THR A 266 -4.14 8.26 0.22
N GLY A 267 -4.43 9.18 -0.70
CA GLY A 267 -3.57 9.48 -1.86
C GLY A 267 -2.14 9.90 -1.48
N GLY A 268 -1.98 10.81 -0.51
CA GLY A 268 -0.66 11.32 -0.13
C GLY A 268 0.28 10.26 0.46
N ILE A 269 -0.23 9.38 1.34
CA ILE A 269 0.58 8.31 1.92
C ILE A 269 0.86 7.19 0.90
N ALA A 270 -0.07 6.92 -0.02
CA ALA A 270 0.15 6.00 -1.13
C ALA A 270 1.24 6.51 -2.09
N ALA A 271 1.23 7.80 -2.44
CA ALA A 271 2.30 8.42 -3.22
C ALA A 271 3.67 8.32 -2.55
N GLN A 272 3.76 8.64 -1.26
CA GLN A 272 5.00 8.48 -0.51
C GLN A 272 5.48 7.03 -0.45
N ALA A 273 4.57 6.06 -0.36
CA ALA A 273 4.92 4.64 -0.41
C ALA A 273 5.48 4.24 -1.78
N VAL A 274 4.82 4.62 -2.87
CA VAL A 274 5.29 4.35 -4.25
C VAL A 274 6.67 4.95 -4.47
N LEU A 275 6.87 6.23 -4.14
CA LEU A 275 8.16 6.91 -4.32
C LEU A 275 9.29 6.24 -3.52
N ARG A 276 9.01 5.80 -2.28
CA ARG A 276 9.99 5.10 -1.44
C ARG A 276 10.36 3.75 -2.02
N LEU A 277 9.38 2.98 -2.47
CA LEU A 277 9.61 1.67 -3.10
C LEU A 277 10.39 1.82 -4.41
N MET A 278 10.00 2.77 -5.26
CA MET A 278 10.67 3.03 -6.54
C MET A 278 12.11 3.53 -6.33
N LYS A 279 12.34 4.47 -5.40
CA LYS A 279 13.69 4.94 -5.06
C LYS A 279 14.57 3.82 -4.52
N ALA A 280 14.02 2.95 -3.67
CA ALA A 280 14.75 1.78 -3.18
C ALA A 280 15.07 0.80 -4.31
N ALA A 281 14.11 0.50 -5.19
CA ALA A 281 14.30 -0.37 -6.35
C ALA A 281 15.27 0.21 -7.40
N LEU A 282 15.48 1.52 -7.44
CA LEU A 282 16.47 2.16 -8.30
C LEU A 282 17.88 2.22 -7.69
N SER A 283 17.99 2.09 -6.37
CA SER A 283 19.24 2.23 -5.61
C SER A 283 20.16 1.02 -5.77
N ASP A 284 21.47 1.27 -5.90
CA ASP A 284 22.50 0.21 -5.83
C ASP A 284 22.73 -0.28 -4.40
N GLN A 285 22.47 0.58 -3.41
CA GLN A 285 22.53 0.24 -1.99
C GLN A 285 21.17 -0.30 -1.51
N PRO A 286 21.13 -1.47 -0.85
CA PRO A 286 19.89 -1.99 -0.30
C PRO A 286 19.26 -1.04 0.71
N THR A 287 17.95 -0.84 0.56
CA THR A 287 17.14 -0.06 1.50
C THR A 287 16.25 -1.01 2.29
N PHE A 288 16.35 -0.97 3.62
CA PHE A 288 15.47 -1.73 4.49
C PHE A 288 14.08 -1.08 4.58
N LEU A 289 13.02 -1.85 4.34
CA LEU A 289 11.62 -1.44 4.49
C LEU A 289 10.70 -2.65 4.68
N CYS A 290 9.39 -2.44 4.90
CA CYS A 290 8.39 -3.51 4.85
C CYS A 290 7.48 -3.34 3.63
N THR A 291 7.20 -4.42 2.91
CA THR A 291 6.33 -4.42 1.73
C THR A 291 5.68 -5.79 1.52
N GLN A 292 4.51 -5.85 0.88
CA GLN A 292 3.94 -7.11 0.39
C GLN A 292 4.75 -7.61 -0.79
N THR A 293 5.21 -8.84 -0.71
CA THR A 293 5.94 -9.55 -1.77
C THR A 293 5.73 -11.05 -1.59
N PRO A 294 5.87 -11.90 -2.63
CA PRO A 294 5.98 -13.34 -2.43
C PRO A 294 7.16 -13.66 -1.49
N SER A 295 6.95 -14.60 -0.57
CA SER A 295 7.96 -15.05 0.40
C SER A 295 7.63 -16.47 0.92
N GLU A 296 8.49 -17.03 1.77
CA GLU A 296 8.24 -18.29 2.48
C GLU A 296 7.06 -18.22 3.48
N PHE A 297 6.55 -17.02 3.77
CA PHE A 297 5.36 -16.79 4.59
C PHE A 297 4.10 -16.57 3.74
N GLY A 298 4.17 -16.80 2.42
CA GLY A 298 3.13 -16.46 1.46
C GLY A 298 3.22 -15.01 1.00
N THR A 299 2.15 -14.52 0.36
CA THR A 299 2.07 -13.15 -0.17
C THR A 299 1.51 -12.21 0.88
N ILE A 300 2.38 -11.70 1.76
CA ILE A 300 2.05 -10.78 2.85
C ILE A 300 3.14 -9.72 3.03
N GLY A 301 2.88 -8.72 3.86
CA GLY A 301 3.85 -7.71 4.26
C GLY A 301 4.98 -8.30 5.11
N VAL A 302 6.22 -8.19 4.64
CA VAL A 302 7.40 -8.68 5.36
C VAL A 302 8.53 -7.63 5.33
N PRO A 303 9.47 -7.67 6.30
CA PRO A 303 10.68 -6.87 6.21
C PRO A 303 11.56 -7.34 5.06
N VAL A 304 12.06 -6.40 4.27
CA VAL A 304 12.92 -6.65 3.10
C VAL A 304 14.05 -5.64 3.02
N GLU A 305 15.12 -6.07 2.37
CA GLU A 305 16.08 -5.18 1.73
C GLU A 305 15.76 -5.10 0.24
N LEU A 306 15.43 -3.90 -0.23
CA LEU A 306 15.06 -3.63 -1.62
C LEU A 306 16.17 -2.82 -2.31
N SER A 307 16.57 -3.26 -3.51
CA SER A 307 17.56 -2.58 -4.35
C SER A 307 17.29 -2.84 -5.83
N ARG A 308 18.08 -2.24 -6.72
CA ARG A 308 18.13 -2.57 -8.15
C ARG A 308 18.38 -4.05 -8.43
N LYS A 309 19.06 -4.75 -7.52
CA LYS A 309 19.38 -6.18 -7.67
C LYS A 309 18.17 -7.09 -7.41
N GLY A 310 17.16 -6.61 -6.70
CA GLY A 310 15.97 -7.38 -6.34
C GLY A 310 15.56 -7.18 -4.88
N ILE A 311 14.85 -8.19 -4.37
CA ILE A 311 14.24 -8.20 -3.04
C ILE A 311 14.91 -9.29 -2.20
N ALA A 312 15.41 -8.96 -1.01
CA ALA A 312 15.89 -9.93 -0.03
C ALA A 312 15.00 -9.88 1.22
N ILE A 313 14.41 -11.02 1.61
CA ILE A 313 13.57 -11.11 2.82
C ILE A 313 14.47 -11.06 4.07
N ARG A 314 14.13 -10.18 5.03
CA ARG A 314 14.94 -9.88 6.22
C ARG A 314 14.17 -10.10 7.53
N VAL A 315 13.58 -11.28 7.69
CA VAL A 315 12.88 -11.65 8.94
C VAL A 315 13.84 -11.94 10.10
N ASP A 316 15.15 -12.00 9.86
CA ASP A 316 16.20 -12.13 10.87
C ASP A 316 16.15 -10.99 11.91
N VAL A 317 15.60 -9.84 11.54
CA VAL A 317 15.43 -8.66 12.41
C VAL A 317 14.24 -8.77 13.39
N LEU A 318 13.37 -9.77 13.21
CA LEU A 318 12.18 -9.99 14.02
C LEU A 318 12.47 -10.94 15.17
N SER A 319 11.72 -10.79 16.27
CA SER A 319 11.72 -11.76 17.37
C SER A 319 11.04 -13.06 16.96
N GLU A 320 11.32 -14.16 17.68
CA GLU A 320 10.68 -15.45 17.42
C GLU A 320 9.15 -15.40 17.52
N GLU A 321 8.62 -14.62 18.47
CA GLU A 321 7.16 -14.39 18.62
C GLU A 321 6.58 -13.73 17.36
N GLU A 322 7.24 -12.70 16.83
CA GLU A 322 6.80 -11.98 15.64
C GLU A 322 6.92 -12.83 14.37
N ARG A 323 7.98 -13.64 14.23
CA ARG A 323 8.13 -14.58 13.11
C ARG A 323 7.04 -15.65 13.13
N LYS A 324 6.69 -16.15 14.33
CA LYS A 324 5.58 -17.09 14.49
C LYS A 324 4.25 -16.46 14.08
N ALA A 325 3.95 -15.25 14.56
CA ALA A 325 2.75 -14.51 14.20
C ALA A 325 2.68 -14.24 12.68
N LEU A 326 3.83 -13.91 12.06
CA LEU A 326 3.92 -13.70 10.61
C LEU A 326 3.56 -14.96 9.82
N ARG A 327 4.04 -16.13 10.26
CA ARG A 327 3.70 -17.43 9.64
C ARG A 327 2.22 -17.76 9.77
N GLU A 328 1.64 -17.55 10.95
CA GLU A 328 0.22 -17.77 11.20
C GLU A 328 -0.66 -16.87 10.31
N VAL A 329 -0.32 -15.58 10.23
CA VAL A 329 -1.00 -14.63 9.34
C VAL A 329 -0.84 -15.02 7.87
N GLY A 330 0.35 -15.47 7.47
CA GLY A 330 0.63 -15.95 6.12
C GLY A 330 -0.30 -17.08 5.67
N GLU A 331 -0.45 -18.11 6.49
CA GLU A 331 -1.37 -19.22 6.21
C GLU A 331 -2.83 -18.78 6.16
N LEU A 332 -3.25 -17.88 7.06
CA LEU A 332 -4.61 -17.33 7.05
C LEU A 332 -4.90 -16.55 5.76
N VAL A 333 -3.96 -15.68 5.34
CA VAL A 333 -4.09 -14.91 4.11
C VAL A 333 -4.11 -15.83 2.90
N LYS A 334 -3.23 -16.83 2.84
CA LYS A 334 -3.21 -17.82 1.75
C LYS A 334 -4.57 -18.49 1.57
N LEU A 335 -5.14 -19.04 2.65
CA LEU A 335 -6.47 -19.68 2.62
C LEU A 335 -7.58 -18.69 2.20
N LYS A 336 -7.50 -17.44 2.66
CA LYS A 336 -8.44 -16.38 2.28
C LYS A 336 -8.36 -16.08 0.78
N LEU A 337 -7.16 -15.92 0.23
CA LEU A 337 -6.95 -15.64 -1.19
C LEU A 337 -7.43 -16.81 -2.05
N GLU A 338 -7.12 -18.05 -1.67
CA GLU A 338 -7.60 -19.24 -2.39
C GLU A 338 -9.13 -19.31 -2.44
N ARG A 339 -9.82 -18.98 -1.33
CA ARG A 339 -11.29 -18.93 -1.30
C ARG A 339 -11.84 -17.84 -2.21
N LEU A 340 -11.25 -16.65 -2.17
CA LEU A 340 -11.66 -15.50 -2.98
C LEU A 340 -11.47 -15.76 -4.48
N ILE A 341 -10.34 -16.34 -4.88
CA ILE A 341 -10.07 -16.66 -6.28
C ILE A 341 -11.05 -17.74 -6.77
N LYS A 342 -11.30 -18.77 -5.95
CA LYS A 342 -12.27 -19.83 -6.29
C LYS A 342 -13.70 -19.30 -6.41
N SER A 343 -14.12 -18.39 -5.54
CA SER A 343 -15.48 -17.82 -5.59
C SER A 343 -15.70 -17.00 -6.87
N VAL A 344 -14.67 -16.33 -7.37
CA VAL A 344 -14.73 -15.55 -8.60
C VAL A 344 -14.62 -16.45 -9.84
N ALA A 345 -13.80 -17.50 -9.82
CA ALA A 345 -13.63 -18.41 -10.96
C ALA A 345 -14.83 -19.36 -11.17
N GLY A 346 -15.66 -19.57 -10.15
CA GLY A 346 -16.88 -20.40 -10.23
C GLY A 346 -18.14 -19.65 -10.66
N GLN A 347 -18.05 -18.37 -11.00
CA GLN A 347 -19.15 -17.49 -11.45
C GLN A 347 -18.98 -17.11 -12.91
#